data_AF-A0A812NNI0-F1
#
_entry.id   AF-A0A812NNI0-F1
#
_cell.length_a   1.000
_cell.length_b   1.000
_cell.length_c   1.000
_cell.angle_alpha   90.00
_cell.angle_beta   90.00
_cell.angle_gamma   90.00
#
_symmetry.space_group_name_H-M   'P 1'
#
loop_
_entity.id
_entity.type
_entity.pdbx_description
1 polymer ?
#
loop_
_entity_poly.entity_id
_entity_poly.type
_entity_poly.pdbx_seq_one_letter_code
_entity_poly.pdbx_strand_id
1 'polypeptide(L)'
;MADGDPAYFSGPLQLIRIDDDGKCHLQDNAAAILNQIPGRLAIVGIAGLYRTGKSFLLNRLLGLQDGFEIGPTINPCTKGLWIWGQPVQLAPDYYCILIDTEGLGSTQRTASCDMQILSLCILLSSYFIYNSMGAIDEQAIDDLHLVLHIAKHIHVKSHRRNEEEKSSDLSQYFPLFLWVLRDFHLRLADESGAPISEKEYLERALQSVRGQEEKNRLRDVIKDLFRERDCATIVRPVVDEADLRNIQKLPYESLRPEFREQVEAFVKKVYMFLKPKKIDGQLVNGAMLVELAGEYCKAINSGVVPTIQSAWTSVVQHQLRLSLRDAVQTYRSRMNETAMQNLPLSEEKLRELHKEAKAEGLKLLLNARLDADPRFRESRAQFSSRVRQLFGHVTAENQSASQRQCDRLAHELYKPVEQKVLASGTYTSFHELAADWDRLRQAYLQKALGPAKAEVLLGRLGSQLLQSAQKVWEDFHTAAEERSQALKKQLADAEARFLGLKGSAEERSSHGIGVEVARRMELERLLEDARRSLTEATQKFAREK
;
A
#
# COMPACT_ATOMS: atom_id res chain seq x y z
N MET A 1 18.28 -0.61 1.25
CA MET A 1 18.92 -1.83 1.77
C MET A 1 17.85 -2.71 2.38
N ALA A 2 17.53 -3.82 1.71
CA ALA A 2 16.84 -5.00 2.25
C ALA A 2 16.77 -6.01 1.07
N ASP A 3 17.95 -6.47 0.64
CA ASP A 3 18.13 -7.47 -0.42
C ASP A 3 18.70 -8.73 0.25
N GLY A 4 17.95 -9.24 1.22
CA GLY A 4 18.20 -10.55 1.82
C GLY A 4 17.14 -11.48 1.26
N ASP A 5 17.58 -12.54 0.56
CA ASP A 5 16.69 -13.62 0.18
C ASP A 5 15.87 -14.04 1.40
N PRO A 6 14.54 -14.21 1.27
CA PRO A 6 13.73 -14.69 2.38
C PRO A 6 14.33 -16.00 2.90
N ALA A 7 14.53 -16.11 4.21
CA ALA A 7 15.07 -17.31 4.82
C ALA A 7 14.02 -18.43 4.73
N TYR A 8 14.01 -19.14 3.60
CA TYR A 8 13.13 -20.28 3.36
C TYR A 8 13.64 -21.53 4.10
N PHE A 9 12.71 -22.34 4.57
CA PHE A 9 13.03 -23.62 5.21
C PHE A 9 13.19 -24.71 4.14
N SER A 10 14.38 -25.29 4.02
CA SER A 10 14.63 -26.41 3.11
C SER A 10 14.23 -27.73 3.75
N GLY A 11 12.96 -28.08 3.66
CA GLY A 11 12.42 -29.35 4.15
C GLY A 11 10.91 -29.46 4.01
N PRO A 12 10.33 -30.62 4.35
CA PRO A 12 8.89 -30.81 4.33
C PRO A 12 8.23 -30.02 5.48
N LEU A 13 7.18 -29.26 5.16
CA LEU A 13 6.35 -28.52 6.12
C LEU A 13 4.90 -28.93 5.98
N GLN A 14 4.25 -29.28 7.09
CA GLN A 14 2.83 -29.57 7.05
C GLN A 14 2.05 -28.28 6.78
N LEU A 15 1.24 -28.26 5.72
CA LEU A 15 0.37 -27.14 5.37
C LEU A 15 -0.98 -27.27 6.08
N ILE A 16 -1.64 -28.42 5.92
CA ILE A 16 -2.94 -28.71 6.53
C ILE A 16 -2.81 -30.01 7.30
N ARG A 17 -3.08 -29.96 8.60
CA ARG A 17 -3.23 -31.14 9.46
C ARG A 17 -4.71 -31.50 9.53
N ILE A 18 -5.04 -32.78 9.36
CA ILE A 18 -6.39 -33.27 9.65
C ILE A 18 -6.34 -34.10 10.91
N ASP A 19 -7.08 -33.70 11.94
CA ASP A 19 -7.14 -34.44 13.20
C ASP A 19 -7.99 -35.72 13.08
N ASP A 20 -8.10 -36.46 14.17
CA ASP A 20 -8.83 -37.73 14.21
C ASP A 20 -10.36 -37.51 14.17
N ASP A 21 -10.83 -36.30 14.48
CA ASP A 21 -12.22 -35.87 14.33
C ASP A 21 -12.54 -35.44 12.87
N GLY A 22 -11.55 -35.47 11.97
CA GLY A 22 -11.71 -35.04 10.58
C GLY A 22 -11.76 -33.53 10.39
N LYS A 23 -11.28 -32.74 11.36
CA LYS A 23 -11.15 -31.28 11.24
C LYS A 23 -9.80 -30.90 10.65
N CYS A 24 -9.83 -29.95 9.74
CA CYS A 24 -8.68 -29.39 9.04
C CYS A 24 -8.09 -28.19 9.80
N HIS A 25 -6.78 -28.19 10.00
CA HIS A 25 -6.03 -27.15 10.70
C HIS A 25 -4.88 -26.66 9.82
N LEU A 26 -4.99 -25.44 9.32
CA LEU A 26 -3.90 -24.75 8.63
C LEU A 26 -2.76 -24.50 9.62
N GLN A 27 -1.52 -24.78 9.21
CA GLN A 27 -0.35 -24.62 10.07
C GLN A 27 0.33 -23.26 9.89
N ASP A 28 0.56 -22.56 10.99
CA ASP A 28 1.12 -21.20 10.99
C ASP A 28 2.53 -21.13 10.38
N ASN A 29 3.37 -22.14 10.61
CA ASN A 29 4.74 -22.18 10.07
C ASN A 29 4.73 -22.23 8.53
N ALA A 30 3.86 -23.07 7.94
CA ALA A 30 3.70 -23.13 6.49
C ALA A 30 3.09 -21.84 5.95
N ALA A 31 2.08 -21.29 6.64
CA ALA A 31 1.47 -20.02 6.26
C ALA A 31 2.48 -18.86 6.25
N ALA A 32 3.37 -18.80 7.24
CA ALA A 32 4.41 -17.77 7.34
C ALA A 32 5.40 -17.82 6.16
N ILE A 33 5.78 -19.03 5.71
CA ILE A 33 6.63 -19.23 4.52
C ILE A 33 5.89 -18.82 3.25
N LEU A 34 4.64 -19.29 3.09
CA LEU A 34 3.84 -18.98 1.91
C LEU A 34 3.57 -17.48 1.76
N ASN A 35 3.29 -16.77 2.86
CA ASN A 35 3.06 -15.31 2.85
C ASN A 35 4.25 -14.51 2.32
N GLN A 36 5.47 -15.07 2.36
CA GLN A 36 6.68 -14.42 1.87
C GLN A 36 6.88 -14.58 0.36
N ILE A 37 6.11 -15.43 -0.33
CA ILE A 37 6.31 -15.73 -1.75
C ILE A 37 5.64 -14.64 -2.60
N PRO A 38 6.43 -13.78 -3.28
CA PRO A 38 5.89 -12.69 -4.07
C PRO A 38 5.46 -13.18 -5.47
N GLY A 39 4.63 -12.41 -6.15
CA GLY A 39 4.37 -12.61 -7.57
C GLY A 39 3.47 -13.81 -7.90
N ARG A 40 3.78 -14.49 -9.01
CA ARG A 40 2.97 -15.57 -9.59
C ARG A 40 3.29 -16.89 -8.93
N LEU A 41 2.26 -17.68 -8.61
CA LEU A 41 2.42 -18.99 -7.98
C LEU A 41 1.81 -20.10 -8.82
N ALA A 42 2.60 -21.13 -9.13
CA ALA A 42 2.10 -22.41 -9.63
C ALA A 42 2.14 -23.45 -8.51
N ILE A 43 1.16 -24.35 -8.48
CA ILE A 43 1.00 -25.31 -7.39
C ILE A 43 0.79 -26.69 -8.02
N VAL A 44 1.75 -27.58 -7.80
CA VAL A 44 1.70 -28.98 -8.23
C VAL A 44 1.26 -29.82 -7.04
N GLY A 45 0.02 -30.31 -7.06
CA GLY A 45 -0.45 -31.26 -6.05
C GLY A 45 -0.44 -32.68 -6.57
N ILE A 46 0.02 -33.63 -5.76
CA ILE A 46 -0.08 -35.06 -6.07
C ILE A 46 -1.01 -35.75 -5.08
N ALA A 47 -1.85 -36.65 -5.57
CA ALA A 47 -2.65 -37.51 -4.72
C ALA A 47 -2.80 -38.90 -5.34
N GLY A 48 -3.27 -39.86 -4.53
CA GLY A 48 -3.42 -41.24 -4.94
C GLY A 48 -3.26 -42.20 -3.75
N LEU A 49 -3.48 -43.49 -4.00
CA LEU A 49 -3.43 -44.53 -2.98
C LEU A 49 -2.12 -44.46 -2.18
N TYR A 50 -2.18 -44.89 -0.91
CA TYR A 50 -0.98 -45.00 -0.08
C TYR A 50 0.06 -45.93 -0.72
N ARG A 51 1.35 -45.59 -0.55
CA ARG A 51 2.53 -46.38 -1.01
C ARG A 51 2.70 -46.56 -2.51
N THR A 52 2.15 -45.65 -3.31
CA THR A 52 2.30 -45.66 -4.77
C THR A 52 3.51 -44.84 -5.26
N GLY A 53 4.39 -44.41 -4.35
CA GLY A 53 5.61 -43.65 -4.67
C GLY A 53 5.37 -42.18 -5.04
N LYS A 54 4.35 -41.53 -4.47
CA LYS A 54 4.03 -40.10 -4.68
C LYS A 54 5.19 -39.18 -4.31
N SER A 55 5.66 -39.28 -3.07
CA SER A 55 6.75 -38.45 -2.55
C SER A 55 8.07 -38.66 -3.32
N PHE A 56 8.28 -39.85 -3.90
CA PHE A 56 9.40 -40.09 -4.83
C PHE A 56 9.30 -39.23 -6.08
N LEU A 57 8.13 -39.16 -6.72
CA LEU A 57 7.94 -38.32 -7.90
C LEU A 57 8.11 -36.83 -7.58
N LEU A 58 7.64 -36.38 -6.41
CA LEU A 58 7.83 -35.00 -5.96
C LEU A 58 9.31 -34.69 -5.70
N ASN A 59 10.06 -35.60 -5.07
CA ASN A 59 11.50 -35.41 -4.86
C ASN A 59 12.23 -35.25 -6.21
N ARG A 60 11.80 -36.01 -7.24
CA ARG A 60 12.34 -35.85 -8.60
C ARG A 60 12.00 -34.50 -9.23
N LEU A 61 10.81 -33.95 -8.97
CA LEU A 61 10.49 -32.57 -9.37
C LEU A 61 11.38 -31.56 -8.64
N LEU A 62 11.68 -31.77 -7.35
CA LEU A 62 12.63 -30.92 -6.61
C LEU A 62 14.09 -31.04 -7.09
N GLY A 63 14.40 -32.03 -7.93
CA GLY A 63 15.79 -32.37 -8.26
C GLY A 63 16.54 -33.00 -7.09
N LEU A 64 15.83 -33.48 -6.07
CA LEU A 64 16.39 -34.09 -4.87
C LEU A 64 16.20 -35.61 -4.90
N GLN A 65 17.16 -36.35 -4.33
CA GLN A 65 16.98 -37.77 -4.04
C GLN A 65 16.27 -37.96 -2.69
N ASP A 66 16.65 -37.14 -1.70
CA ASP A 66 16.11 -37.15 -0.35
C ASP A 66 15.42 -35.80 -0.07
N GLY A 67 14.10 -35.84 0.07
CA GLY A 67 13.23 -34.66 0.14
C GLY A 67 12.06 -34.92 1.07
N PHE A 68 10.84 -35.02 0.53
CA PHE A 68 9.70 -35.56 1.26
C PHE A 68 9.99 -37.01 1.71
N GLU A 69 9.59 -37.33 2.94
CA GLU A 69 9.80 -38.66 3.53
C GLU A 69 9.04 -39.74 2.75
N ILE A 70 9.71 -40.87 2.45
CA ILE A 70 9.10 -42.07 1.88
C ILE A 70 9.27 -43.19 2.90
N GLY A 71 8.20 -43.59 3.57
CA GLY A 71 8.28 -44.70 4.54
C GLY A 71 8.04 -46.06 3.91
N PRO A 72 8.77 -47.11 4.34
CA PRO A 72 8.63 -48.48 3.84
C PRO A 72 7.58 -49.32 4.61
N THR A 73 6.95 -48.76 5.65
CA THR A 73 6.15 -49.51 6.63
C THR A 73 4.64 -49.41 6.40
N ILE A 74 3.89 -50.30 7.08
CA ILE A 74 2.44 -50.21 7.40
C ILE A 74 1.69 -48.92 7.08
N ASN A 75 2.21 -47.88 7.73
CA ASN A 75 1.49 -46.73 8.19
C ASN A 75 1.69 -45.58 7.20
N PRO A 76 0.66 -44.73 6.98
CA PRO A 76 0.83 -43.51 6.22
C PRO A 76 1.96 -42.66 6.81
N CYS A 77 2.90 -42.24 5.98
CA CYS A 77 4.05 -41.43 6.39
C CYS A 77 3.65 -39.95 6.46
N THR A 78 2.85 -39.51 5.49
CA THR A 78 2.26 -38.18 5.40
C THR A 78 0.85 -38.18 5.97
N LYS A 79 0.56 -37.25 6.89
CA LYS A 79 -0.79 -36.97 7.39
C LYS A 79 -1.28 -35.61 6.92
N GLY A 80 -2.44 -35.52 6.28
CA GLY A 80 -2.96 -34.28 5.69
C GLY A 80 -2.19 -33.83 4.43
N LEU A 81 -1.92 -32.52 4.31
CA LEU A 81 -1.22 -31.92 3.16
C LEU A 81 0.11 -31.31 3.61
N TRP A 82 1.17 -31.56 2.85
CA TRP A 82 2.53 -31.11 3.10
C TRP A 82 3.06 -30.33 1.91
N ILE A 83 3.88 -29.32 2.17
CA ILE A 83 4.59 -28.54 1.16
C ILE A 83 6.09 -28.67 1.33
N TRP A 84 6.84 -28.42 0.27
CA TRP A 84 8.27 -28.16 0.40
C TRP A 84 8.47 -26.71 0.81
N GLY A 85 9.18 -26.46 1.92
CA GLY A 85 9.31 -25.13 2.50
C GLY A 85 10.13 -24.14 1.67
N GLN A 86 10.89 -24.61 0.68
CA GLN A 86 11.60 -23.76 -0.27
C GLN A 86 10.85 -23.77 -1.62
N PRO A 87 10.29 -22.64 -2.08
CA PRO A 87 9.64 -22.59 -3.38
C PRO A 87 10.66 -22.78 -4.51
N VAL A 88 10.26 -23.48 -5.57
CA VAL A 88 11.06 -23.62 -6.78
C VAL A 88 10.87 -22.37 -7.64
N GLN A 89 11.90 -21.56 -7.81
CA GLN A 89 11.82 -20.38 -8.66
C GLN A 89 11.89 -20.78 -10.14
N LEU A 90 10.83 -20.51 -10.89
CA LEU A 90 10.73 -20.85 -12.31
C LEU A 90 11.21 -19.70 -13.21
N ALA A 91 10.95 -18.45 -12.80
CA ALA A 91 11.36 -17.22 -13.46
C ALA A 91 11.29 -16.05 -12.47
N PRO A 92 11.75 -14.83 -12.83
CA PRO A 92 11.51 -13.64 -12.01
C PRO A 92 10.01 -13.46 -11.72
N ASP A 93 9.67 -13.26 -10.44
CA ASP A 93 8.29 -13.22 -9.92
C ASP A 93 7.41 -14.42 -10.32
N TYR A 94 8.00 -15.61 -10.49
CA TYR A 94 7.25 -16.84 -10.75
C TYR A 94 7.83 -18.03 -9.99
N TYR A 95 7.04 -18.56 -9.08
CA TYR A 95 7.42 -19.63 -8.16
C TYR A 95 6.50 -20.84 -8.31
N CYS A 96 7.01 -22.01 -7.92
CA CYS A 96 6.29 -23.26 -7.85
C CYS A 96 6.37 -23.85 -6.43
N ILE A 97 5.23 -24.38 -5.97
CA ILE A 97 5.13 -25.15 -4.74
C ILE A 97 4.63 -26.54 -5.08
N LEU A 98 5.20 -27.53 -4.40
CA LEU A 98 4.76 -28.91 -4.47
C LEU A 98 3.93 -29.24 -3.23
N ILE A 99 2.77 -29.85 -3.41
CA ILE A 99 1.90 -30.36 -2.36
C ILE A 99 1.94 -31.89 -2.40
N ASP A 100 2.46 -32.52 -1.34
CA ASP A 100 2.30 -33.94 -1.09
C ASP A 100 1.08 -34.19 -0.21
N THR A 101 0.32 -35.24 -0.51
CA THR A 101 -0.84 -35.63 0.29
C THR A 101 -0.60 -36.94 1.00
N GLU A 102 -1.30 -37.12 2.11
CA GLU A 102 -1.57 -38.43 2.67
C GLU A 102 -2.09 -39.40 1.59
N GLY A 103 -1.72 -40.67 1.74
CA GLY A 103 -2.19 -41.71 0.84
C GLY A 103 -3.63 -42.11 1.12
N LEU A 104 -4.45 -42.09 0.08
CA LEU A 104 -5.86 -42.48 0.14
C LEU A 104 -5.99 -43.98 0.46
N GLY A 105 -7.06 -44.38 1.15
CA GLY A 105 -7.38 -45.78 1.44
C GLY A 105 -6.59 -46.39 2.60
N SER A 106 -6.08 -45.56 3.53
CA SER A 106 -5.38 -46.08 4.71
C SER A 106 -6.36 -46.73 5.70
N THR A 107 -5.95 -47.82 6.34
CA THR A 107 -6.82 -48.60 7.26
C THR A 107 -7.23 -47.85 8.52
N GLN A 108 -6.62 -46.70 8.79
CA GLN A 108 -6.81 -45.92 10.02
C GLN A 108 -7.78 -44.74 9.83
N ARG A 109 -8.21 -44.43 8.59
CA ARG A 109 -8.98 -43.22 8.26
C ARG A 109 -10.33 -43.56 7.65
N THR A 110 -11.28 -42.64 7.80
CA THR A 110 -12.60 -42.73 7.16
C THR A 110 -12.51 -42.26 5.71
N ALA A 111 -13.35 -42.83 4.84
CA ALA A 111 -13.46 -42.38 3.45
C ALA A 111 -13.75 -40.87 3.33
N SER A 112 -14.43 -40.28 4.32
CA SER A 112 -14.68 -38.83 4.41
C SER A 112 -13.38 -38.01 4.49
N CYS A 113 -12.38 -38.47 5.25
CA CYS A 113 -11.10 -37.79 5.38
C CYS A 113 -10.30 -37.83 4.06
N ASP A 114 -10.27 -38.99 3.40
CA ASP A 114 -9.60 -39.14 2.09
C ASP A 114 -10.20 -38.19 1.05
N MET A 115 -11.53 -38.04 1.06
CA MET A 115 -12.23 -37.10 0.18
C MET A 115 -11.87 -35.64 0.49
N GLN A 116 -11.75 -35.25 1.76
CA GLN A 116 -11.34 -33.89 2.15
C GLN A 116 -9.91 -33.58 1.66
N ILE A 117 -8.98 -34.50 1.86
CA ILE A 117 -7.56 -34.35 1.46
C ILE A 117 -7.44 -34.13 -0.04
N LEU A 118 -8.08 -35.01 -0.81
CA LEU A 118 -8.02 -34.94 -2.27
C LEU A 118 -8.79 -33.72 -2.80
N SER A 119 -9.93 -33.36 -2.22
CA SER A 119 -10.65 -32.12 -2.59
C SER A 119 -9.79 -30.88 -2.34
N LEU A 120 -9.14 -30.76 -1.18
CA LEU A 120 -8.23 -29.67 -0.86
C LEU A 120 -7.05 -29.63 -1.83
N CYS A 121 -6.46 -30.79 -2.14
CA CYS A 121 -5.34 -30.88 -3.08
C CYS A 121 -5.73 -30.36 -4.47
N ILE A 122 -6.88 -30.80 -5.02
CA ILE A 122 -7.38 -30.35 -6.32
C ILE A 122 -7.65 -28.83 -6.29
N LEU A 123 -8.38 -28.35 -5.29
CA LEU A 123 -8.79 -26.95 -5.19
C LEU A 123 -7.61 -25.99 -5.00
N LEU A 124 -6.56 -26.42 -4.31
CA LEU A 124 -5.36 -25.61 -4.10
C LEU A 124 -4.41 -25.66 -5.30
N SER A 125 -4.42 -26.73 -6.10
CA SER A 125 -3.49 -26.92 -7.21
C SER A 125 -3.80 -26.07 -8.43
N SER A 126 -2.78 -25.79 -9.25
CA SER A 126 -2.94 -25.40 -10.67
C SER A 126 -2.56 -26.54 -11.63
N TYR A 127 -1.82 -27.52 -11.12
CA TYR A 127 -1.47 -28.75 -11.81
C TYR A 127 -1.68 -29.92 -10.84
N PHE A 128 -2.57 -30.84 -11.16
CA PHE A 128 -2.93 -31.94 -10.29
C PHE A 128 -2.48 -33.27 -10.88
N ILE A 129 -1.74 -34.04 -10.09
CA ILE A 129 -1.19 -35.34 -10.45
C ILE A 129 -1.97 -36.40 -9.68
N TYR A 130 -2.64 -37.29 -10.40
CA TYR A 130 -3.25 -38.47 -9.79
C TYR A 130 -2.37 -39.68 -10.07
N ASN A 131 -1.87 -40.30 -9.00
CA ASN A 131 -0.89 -41.37 -9.06
C ASN A 131 -1.53 -42.71 -8.66
N SER A 132 -1.63 -43.63 -9.60
CA SER A 132 -2.18 -44.98 -9.40
C SER A 132 -1.18 -46.06 -9.86
N MET A 133 -1.41 -47.30 -9.42
CA MET A 133 -0.62 -48.47 -9.85
C MET A 133 -1.34 -49.20 -10.97
N GLY A 134 -0.60 -49.73 -11.93
CA GLY A 134 -1.14 -50.53 -13.02
C GLY A 134 -1.88 -49.71 -14.08
N ALA A 135 -2.80 -50.37 -14.77
CA ALA A 135 -3.59 -49.81 -15.85
C ALA A 135 -4.78 -48.98 -15.33
N ILE A 136 -5.40 -48.19 -16.21
CA ILE A 136 -6.68 -47.53 -15.89
C ILE A 136 -7.78 -48.58 -16.01
N ASP A 137 -8.29 -49.02 -14.87
CA ASP A 137 -9.46 -49.90 -14.79
C ASP A 137 -10.69 -49.14 -14.25
N GLU A 138 -11.82 -49.84 -14.20
CA GLU A 138 -13.09 -49.27 -13.73
C GLU A 138 -13.00 -48.82 -12.26
N GLN A 139 -12.28 -49.57 -11.42
CA GLN A 139 -12.12 -49.22 -10.01
C GLN A 139 -11.36 -47.90 -9.85
N ALA A 140 -10.29 -47.70 -10.62
CA ALA A 140 -9.52 -46.47 -10.58
C ALA A 140 -10.34 -45.25 -11.04
N ILE A 141 -11.28 -45.44 -11.96
CA ILE A 141 -12.24 -44.40 -12.38
C ILE A 141 -13.27 -44.13 -11.27
N ASP A 142 -13.81 -45.17 -10.64
CA ASP A 142 -14.77 -45.05 -9.54
C ASP A 142 -14.17 -44.34 -8.32
N ASP A 143 -12.94 -44.68 -7.95
CA ASP A 143 -12.18 -44.05 -6.86
C ASP A 143 -11.98 -42.55 -7.11
N LEU A 144 -11.63 -42.19 -8.35
CA LEU A 144 -11.48 -40.78 -8.74
C LEU A 144 -12.83 -40.06 -8.74
N HIS A 145 -13.89 -40.71 -9.23
CA HIS A 145 -15.22 -40.11 -9.33
C HIS A 145 -15.84 -39.79 -7.97
N LEU A 146 -15.76 -40.71 -7.00
CA LEU A 146 -16.32 -40.52 -5.66
C LEU A 146 -15.85 -39.20 -5.04
N VAL A 147 -14.60 -38.84 -5.33
CA VAL A 147 -13.99 -37.63 -4.79
C VAL A 147 -14.36 -36.38 -5.62
N LEU A 148 -14.49 -36.52 -6.93
CA LEU A 148 -14.97 -35.43 -7.80
C LEU A 148 -16.43 -35.04 -7.51
N HIS A 149 -17.24 -35.98 -7.02
CA HIS A 149 -18.62 -35.70 -6.61
C HIS A 149 -18.68 -34.65 -5.50
N ILE A 150 -17.74 -34.66 -4.54
CA ILE A 150 -17.66 -33.62 -3.51
C ILE A 150 -17.11 -32.31 -4.07
N ALA A 151 -16.09 -32.35 -4.92
CA ALA A 151 -15.60 -31.15 -5.63
C ALA A 151 -16.70 -30.46 -6.49
N LYS A 152 -17.67 -31.24 -6.98
CA LYS A 152 -18.87 -30.75 -7.66
C LYS A 152 -19.92 -30.20 -6.68
N HIS A 153 -20.20 -30.89 -5.57
CA HIS A 153 -21.12 -30.37 -4.51
C HIS A 153 -20.56 -29.14 -3.78
N ILE A 154 -19.23 -28.99 -3.74
CA ILE A 154 -18.46 -27.79 -3.35
C ILE A 154 -18.92 -26.58 -4.18
N HIS A 155 -19.30 -26.77 -5.43
CA HIS A 155 -19.76 -25.68 -6.29
C HIS A 155 -21.28 -25.46 -6.31
N VAL A 156 -22.10 -26.51 -6.27
CA VAL A 156 -23.53 -26.43 -6.62
C VAL A 156 -24.42 -25.72 -5.57
N LYS A 157 -23.93 -25.48 -4.35
CA LYS A 157 -24.77 -24.89 -3.27
C LYS A 157 -24.73 -23.37 -3.12
N SER A 158 -23.84 -22.64 -3.80
CA SER A 158 -23.81 -21.16 -3.73
C SER A 158 -24.85 -20.48 -4.63
N HIS A 159 -25.40 -21.17 -5.63
CA HIS A 159 -26.38 -20.62 -6.59
C HIS A 159 -27.67 -21.44 -6.68
N ARG A 160 -28.34 -21.68 -5.53
CA ARG A 160 -29.76 -22.05 -5.53
C ARG A 160 -30.66 -20.84 -5.43
N ARG A 161 -30.70 -20.02 -6.50
CA ARG A 161 -31.85 -19.22 -6.92
C ARG A 161 -31.77 -19.05 -8.44
N ASN A 162 -32.41 -19.99 -9.15
CA ASN A 162 -32.79 -19.94 -10.55
C ASN A 162 -31.64 -19.90 -11.58
N GLU A 163 -31.22 -21.08 -12.03
CA GLU A 163 -31.00 -21.47 -13.44
C GLU A 163 -30.11 -22.73 -13.46
N GLU A 164 -30.42 -23.68 -14.33
CA GLU A 164 -29.58 -24.87 -14.56
C GLU A 164 -28.27 -24.44 -15.24
N GLU A 165 -27.27 -24.05 -14.45
CA GLU A 165 -25.94 -23.74 -14.99
C GLU A 165 -25.29 -24.99 -15.58
N LYS A 166 -24.85 -24.86 -16.83
CA LYS A 166 -24.08 -25.88 -17.56
C LYS A 166 -22.78 -26.16 -16.82
N SER A 167 -22.31 -27.41 -16.84
CA SER A 167 -21.00 -27.83 -16.28
C SER A 167 -19.79 -27.04 -16.82
N SER A 168 -19.99 -26.18 -17.82
CA SER A 168 -18.98 -25.39 -18.49
C SER A 168 -18.25 -24.38 -17.60
N ASP A 169 -18.91 -23.82 -16.57
CA ASP A 169 -18.36 -22.70 -15.78
C ASP A 169 -17.48 -23.16 -14.61
N LEU A 170 -17.53 -24.44 -14.25
CA LEU A 170 -16.72 -25.00 -13.16
C LEU A 170 -15.32 -25.40 -13.61
N SER A 171 -15.19 -25.81 -14.87
CA SER A 171 -13.94 -26.28 -15.46
C SER A 171 -12.79 -25.26 -15.41
N GLN A 172 -13.09 -23.96 -15.31
CA GLN A 172 -12.08 -22.90 -15.27
C GLN A 172 -11.29 -22.85 -13.96
N TYR A 173 -11.83 -23.44 -12.89
CA TYR A 173 -11.19 -23.46 -11.58
C TYR A 173 -10.42 -24.75 -11.30
N PHE A 174 -10.58 -25.76 -12.16
CA PHE A 174 -9.90 -27.03 -12.00
C PHE A 174 -8.49 -26.98 -12.61
N PRO A 175 -7.52 -27.64 -11.97
CA PRO A 175 -6.14 -27.68 -12.44
C PRO A 175 -6.01 -28.52 -13.72
N LEU A 176 -4.87 -28.38 -14.40
CA LEU A 176 -4.46 -29.34 -15.42
C LEU A 176 -4.29 -30.72 -14.76
N PHE A 177 -4.88 -31.76 -15.36
CA PHE A 177 -4.86 -33.12 -14.81
C PHE A 177 -3.80 -33.99 -15.48
N LEU A 178 -2.92 -34.60 -14.69
CA LEU A 178 -1.99 -35.61 -15.16
C LEU A 178 -2.21 -36.92 -14.42
N TRP A 179 -2.63 -37.95 -15.14
CA TRP A 179 -2.74 -39.30 -14.58
C TRP A 179 -1.41 -40.04 -14.76
N VAL A 180 -0.73 -40.32 -13.65
CA VAL A 180 0.51 -41.10 -13.62
C VAL A 180 0.21 -42.55 -13.27
N LEU A 181 0.54 -43.45 -14.19
CA LEU A 181 0.37 -44.89 -14.07
C LEU A 181 1.71 -45.54 -13.71
N ARG A 182 1.85 -45.95 -12.46
CA ARG A 182 3.05 -46.61 -11.92
C ARG A 182 3.02 -48.10 -12.17
N ASP A 183 4.20 -48.70 -12.30
CA ASP A 183 4.39 -50.12 -12.60
C ASP A 183 3.61 -50.56 -13.85
N PHE A 184 3.52 -49.67 -14.83
CA PHE A 184 2.79 -49.93 -16.07
C PHE A 184 3.52 -50.98 -16.92
N HIS A 185 2.80 -52.03 -17.30
CA HIS A 185 3.36 -53.19 -18.01
C HIS A 185 2.62 -53.53 -19.32
N LEU A 186 1.63 -52.72 -19.71
CA LEU A 186 0.89 -52.93 -20.95
C LEU A 186 1.61 -52.25 -22.12
N ARG A 187 1.51 -52.85 -23.31
CA ARG A 187 1.98 -52.21 -24.55
C ARG A 187 0.95 -51.18 -24.99
N LEU A 188 1.37 -49.93 -25.15
CA LEU A 188 0.53 -48.87 -25.72
C LEU A 188 0.41 -49.05 -27.23
N ALA A 189 -0.53 -49.89 -27.64
CA ALA A 189 -0.89 -50.09 -29.04
C ALA A 189 -2.41 -50.16 -29.20
N ASP A 190 -2.91 -49.80 -30.38
CA ASP A 190 -4.32 -49.96 -30.74
C ASP A 190 -4.65 -51.38 -31.25
N GLU A 191 -5.90 -51.58 -31.64
CA GLU A 191 -6.41 -52.86 -32.17
C GLU A 191 -5.67 -53.31 -33.45
N SER A 192 -5.08 -52.37 -34.18
CA SER A 192 -4.26 -52.65 -35.38
C SER A 192 -2.79 -52.92 -35.06
N GLY A 193 -2.39 -52.78 -33.79
CA GLY A 193 -1.01 -52.90 -33.33
C GLY A 193 -0.17 -51.63 -33.52
N ALA A 194 -0.76 -50.53 -33.97
CA ALA A 194 -0.07 -49.25 -34.12
C ALA A 194 0.17 -48.62 -32.74
N PRO A 195 1.34 -47.99 -32.51
CA PRO A 195 1.66 -47.39 -31.22
C PRO A 195 0.70 -46.23 -30.93
N ILE A 196 0.21 -46.15 -29.69
CA ILE A 196 -0.58 -45.02 -29.21
C ILE A 196 0.18 -44.27 -28.13
N SER A 197 -0.07 -42.97 -28.01
CA SER A 197 0.45 -42.15 -26.92
C SER A 197 -0.25 -42.46 -25.59
N GLU A 198 0.39 -42.11 -24.48
CA GLU A 198 -0.22 -42.22 -23.15
C GLU A 198 -1.51 -41.39 -23.06
N LYS A 199 -1.51 -40.22 -23.71
CA LYS A 199 -2.69 -39.35 -23.77
C LYS A 199 -3.86 -40.03 -24.48
N GLU A 200 -3.61 -40.65 -25.63
CA GLU A 200 -4.65 -41.38 -26.36
C GLU A 200 -5.17 -42.56 -25.56
N TYR A 201 -4.31 -43.25 -24.79
CA TYR A 201 -4.74 -44.31 -23.87
C TYR A 201 -5.73 -43.78 -22.81
N LEU A 202 -5.44 -42.63 -22.18
CA LEU A 202 -6.36 -41.99 -21.24
C LEU A 202 -7.67 -41.57 -21.90
N GLU A 203 -7.62 -40.93 -23.07
CA GLU A 203 -8.84 -40.52 -23.78
C GLU A 203 -9.72 -41.72 -24.13
N ARG A 204 -9.12 -42.84 -24.53
CA ARG A 204 -9.85 -44.11 -24.77
C ARG A 204 -10.46 -44.68 -23.50
N ALA A 205 -9.76 -44.64 -22.36
CA ALA A 205 -10.30 -45.10 -21.08
C ALA A 205 -11.51 -44.27 -20.60
N LEU A 206 -11.57 -42.99 -20.99
CA LEU A 206 -12.66 -42.06 -20.69
C LEU A 206 -13.75 -42.00 -21.78
N GLN A 207 -13.66 -42.83 -22.82
CA GLN A 207 -14.72 -42.95 -23.83
C GLN A 207 -15.94 -43.66 -23.24
N SER A 208 -17.12 -43.22 -23.67
CA SER A 208 -18.37 -43.79 -23.22
C SER A 208 -18.56 -45.19 -23.79
N VAL A 209 -18.91 -46.14 -22.93
CA VAL A 209 -19.14 -47.55 -23.29
C VAL A 209 -20.65 -47.78 -23.42
N ARG A 210 -21.09 -48.38 -24.53
CA ARG A 210 -22.51 -48.68 -24.75
C ARG A 210 -23.05 -49.60 -23.63
N GLY A 211 -24.22 -49.27 -23.10
CA GLY A 211 -24.87 -50.05 -22.04
C GLY A 211 -24.36 -49.78 -20.62
N GLN A 212 -23.42 -48.84 -20.42
CA GLN A 212 -22.90 -48.47 -19.09
C GLN A 212 -23.19 -47.00 -18.75
N GLU A 213 -24.47 -46.62 -18.73
CA GLU A 213 -24.87 -45.20 -18.56
C GLU A 213 -24.34 -44.56 -17.27
N GLU A 214 -24.43 -45.25 -16.13
CA GLU A 214 -23.93 -44.70 -14.85
C GLU A 214 -22.43 -44.43 -14.91
N LYS A 215 -21.65 -45.37 -15.43
CA LYS A 215 -20.19 -45.25 -15.57
C LYS A 215 -19.80 -44.18 -16.58
N ASN A 216 -20.56 -44.04 -17.66
CA ASN A 216 -20.36 -42.97 -18.64
C ASN A 216 -20.57 -41.59 -18.01
N ARG A 217 -21.55 -41.44 -17.10
CA ARG A 217 -21.71 -40.19 -16.34
C ARG A 217 -20.45 -39.87 -15.52
N LEU A 218 -19.78 -40.87 -14.94
CA LEU A 218 -18.54 -40.66 -14.17
C LEU A 218 -17.40 -40.16 -15.07
N ARG A 219 -17.24 -40.79 -16.24
CA ARG A 219 -16.27 -40.38 -17.26
C ARG A 219 -16.54 -38.96 -17.76
N ASP A 220 -17.80 -38.63 -18.00
CA ASP A 220 -18.22 -37.30 -18.44
C ASP A 220 -17.91 -36.25 -17.38
N VAL A 221 -18.10 -36.54 -16.08
CA VAL A 221 -17.68 -35.65 -14.99
C VAL A 221 -16.17 -35.40 -15.01
N ILE A 222 -15.34 -36.43 -15.18
CA ILE A 222 -13.88 -36.26 -15.27
C ILE A 222 -13.52 -35.35 -16.46
N LYS A 223 -14.11 -35.59 -17.64
CA LYS A 223 -13.86 -34.80 -18.86
C LYS A 223 -14.32 -33.35 -18.73
N ASP A 224 -15.45 -33.12 -18.06
CA ASP A 224 -16.03 -31.79 -17.85
C ASP A 224 -15.19 -30.97 -16.87
N LEU A 225 -14.79 -31.58 -15.74
CA LEU A 225 -13.99 -30.89 -14.72
C LEU A 225 -12.55 -30.68 -15.20
N PHE A 226 -11.92 -31.68 -15.81
CA PHE A 226 -10.55 -31.62 -16.30
C PHE A 226 -10.51 -31.51 -17.83
N ARG A 227 -10.71 -30.29 -18.33
CA ARG A 227 -10.61 -29.98 -19.77
C ARG A 227 -9.21 -30.18 -20.31
N GLU A 228 -8.20 -29.72 -19.57
CA GLU A 228 -6.79 -30.00 -19.86
C GLU A 228 -6.36 -31.24 -19.09
N ARG A 229 -6.15 -32.34 -19.80
CA ARG A 229 -5.74 -33.62 -19.23
C ARG A 229 -4.68 -34.32 -20.08
N ASP A 230 -3.81 -35.05 -19.41
CA ASP A 230 -2.74 -35.86 -20.01
C ASP A 230 -2.44 -37.10 -19.14
N CYS A 231 -1.63 -38.02 -19.66
CA CYS A 231 -1.21 -39.23 -18.97
C CYS A 231 0.32 -39.42 -19.08
N ALA A 232 0.88 -40.11 -18.09
CA ALA A 232 2.26 -40.59 -18.11
C ALA A 232 2.30 -42.03 -17.58
N THR A 233 3.06 -42.89 -18.25
CA THR A 233 3.31 -44.26 -17.80
C THR A 233 4.73 -44.35 -17.27
N ILE A 234 4.89 -45.00 -16.12
CA ILE A 234 6.19 -45.20 -15.48
C ILE A 234 6.31 -46.68 -15.14
N VAL A 235 7.31 -47.36 -15.70
CA VAL A 235 7.59 -48.76 -15.43
C VAL A 235 8.04 -48.97 -13.99
N ARG A 236 8.15 -50.23 -13.57
CA ARG A 236 8.68 -50.56 -12.25
C ARG A 236 10.16 -50.16 -12.13
N PRO A 237 10.62 -49.50 -11.05
CA PRO A 237 11.99 -48.99 -10.92
C PRO A 237 13.06 -50.08 -10.80
N VAL A 238 12.76 -51.15 -10.07
CA VAL A 238 13.63 -52.31 -9.81
C VAL A 238 12.81 -53.59 -9.80
N VAL A 239 13.43 -54.72 -10.12
CA VAL A 239 12.77 -56.03 -10.14
C VAL A 239 12.70 -56.64 -8.74
N ASP A 240 13.75 -56.46 -7.93
CA ASP A 240 13.84 -57.03 -6.59
C ASP A 240 12.97 -56.26 -5.56
N GLU A 241 12.27 -57.01 -4.70
CA GLU A 241 11.36 -56.45 -3.69
C GLU A 241 12.09 -55.79 -2.52
N ALA A 242 13.27 -56.29 -2.12
CA ALA A 242 14.06 -55.70 -1.05
C ALA A 242 14.67 -54.37 -1.50
N ASP A 243 15.11 -54.30 -2.75
CA ASP A 243 15.54 -53.06 -3.41
C ASP A 243 14.38 -52.07 -3.54
N LEU A 244 13.19 -52.53 -3.93
CA LEU A 244 12.02 -51.66 -4.06
C LEU A 244 11.65 -51.00 -2.74
N ARG A 245 11.73 -51.73 -1.62
CA ARG A 245 11.50 -51.20 -0.26
C ARG A 245 12.52 -50.13 0.14
N ASN A 246 13.72 -50.18 -0.42
CA ASN A 246 14.83 -49.27 -0.12
C ASN A 246 15.17 -48.32 -1.27
N ILE A 247 14.22 -48.09 -2.19
CA ILE A 247 14.45 -47.32 -3.42
C ILE A 247 15.06 -45.92 -3.20
N GLN A 248 14.79 -45.28 -2.07
CA GLN A 248 15.41 -44.01 -1.69
C GLN A 248 16.93 -44.09 -1.49
N LYS A 249 17.42 -45.22 -1.00
CA LYS A 249 18.84 -45.44 -0.69
C LYS A 249 19.62 -45.97 -1.89
N LEU A 250 18.91 -46.41 -2.93
CA LEU A 250 19.55 -46.89 -4.15
C LEU A 250 20.06 -45.69 -4.97
N PRO A 251 21.29 -45.77 -5.50
CA PRO A 251 21.77 -44.80 -6.50
C PRO A 251 20.78 -44.71 -7.66
N TYR A 252 20.53 -43.49 -8.16
CA TYR A 252 19.55 -43.32 -9.24
C TYR A 252 19.96 -44.11 -10.49
N GLU A 253 21.26 -44.17 -10.76
CA GLU A 253 21.87 -44.87 -11.88
C GLU A 253 21.66 -46.39 -11.84
N SER A 254 21.41 -46.97 -10.66
CA SER A 254 21.11 -48.40 -10.51
C SER A 254 19.65 -48.73 -10.81
N LEU A 255 18.79 -47.73 -10.97
CA LEU A 255 17.42 -47.93 -11.40
C LEU A 255 17.37 -48.24 -12.91
N ARG A 256 16.34 -48.99 -13.30
CA ARG A 256 16.14 -49.40 -14.71
C ARG A 256 16.25 -48.20 -15.66
N PRO A 257 17.00 -48.30 -16.78
CA PRO A 257 17.17 -47.19 -17.74
C PRO A 257 15.83 -46.62 -18.22
N GLU A 258 14.90 -47.50 -18.62
CA GLU A 258 13.53 -47.13 -19.04
C GLU A 258 12.79 -46.33 -17.96
N PHE A 259 12.95 -46.71 -16.68
CA PHE A 259 12.33 -45.98 -15.57
C PHE A 259 12.91 -44.57 -15.45
N ARG A 260 14.23 -44.42 -15.58
CA ARG A 260 14.88 -43.11 -15.51
C ARG A 260 14.43 -42.20 -16.63
N GLU A 261 14.45 -42.70 -17.87
CA GLU A 261 13.99 -41.96 -19.04
C GLU A 261 12.53 -41.49 -18.90
N GLN A 262 11.65 -42.36 -18.39
CA GLN A 262 10.24 -42.02 -18.17
C GLN A 262 10.04 -41.01 -17.02
N VAL A 263 10.83 -41.10 -15.95
CA VAL A 263 10.80 -40.12 -14.85
C VAL A 263 11.31 -38.75 -15.32
N GLU A 264 12.39 -38.72 -16.11
CA GLU A 264 12.90 -37.48 -16.69
C GLU A 264 11.90 -36.85 -17.67
N ALA A 265 11.26 -37.67 -18.51
CA ALA A 265 10.17 -37.24 -19.39
C ALA A 265 8.97 -36.70 -18.59
N PHE A 266 8.61 -37.34 -17.48
CA PHE A 266 7.57 -36.87 -16.56
C PHE A 266 7.93 -35.50 -15.96
N VAL A 267 9.13 -35.33 -15.42
CA VAL A 267 9.59 -34.05 -14.83
C VAL A 267 9.54 -32.93 -15.89
N LYS A 268 10.06 -33.20 -17.09
CA LYS A 268 10.01 -32.26 -18.22
C LYS A 268 8.58 -31.91 -18.61
N LYS A 269 7.69 -32.90 -18.68
CA LYS A 269 6.27 -32.71 -19.01
C LYS A 269 5.58 -31.80 -17.99
N VAL A 270 5.77 -32.05 -16.69
CA VAL A 270 5.18 -31.23 -15.62
C VAL A 270 5.62 -29.78 -15.75
N TYR A 271 6.93 -29.50 -15.83
CA TYR A 271 7.43 -28.12 -15.93
C TYR A 271 7.06 -27.42 -17.24
N MET A 272 6.95 -28.15 -18.34
CA MET A 272 6.57 -27.59 -19.65
C MET A 272 5.14 -27.05 -19.67
N PHE A 273 4.21 -27.73 -18.98
CA PHE A 273 2.79 -27.36 -18.96
C PHE A 273 2.37 -26.64 -17.67
N LEU A 274 3.29 -26.39 -16.75
CA LEU A 274 3.00 -25.75 -15.48
C LEU A 274 2.57 -24.30 -15.69
N LYS A 275 1.36 -23.97 -15.25
CA LYS A 275 0.77 -22.64 -15.34
C LYS A 275 0.56 -22.05 -13.93
N PRO A 276 0.66 -20.72 -13.77
CA PRO A 276 0.32 -20.08 -12.50
C PRO A 276 -1.16 -20.30 -12.18
N LYS A 277 -1.47 -20.48 -10.90
CA LYS A 277 -2.85 -20.62 -10.42
C LYS A 277 -3.61 -19.33 -10.66
N LYS A 278 -4.81 -19.49 -11.22
CA LYS A 278 -5.74 -18.39 -11.45
C LYS A 278 -7.11 -18.73 -10.90
N ILE A 279 -7.80 -17.72 -10.37
CA ILE A 279 -9.22 -17.77 -10.01
C ILE A 279 -9.86 -16.50 -10.59
N ASP A 280 -10.93 -16.64 -11.37
CA ASP A 280 -11.56 -15.53 -12.11
C ASP A 280 -10.57 -14.69 -12.93
N GLY A 281 -9.58 -15.36 -13.54
CA GLY A 281 -8.52 -14.71 -14.32
C GLY A 281 -7.44 -13.98 -13.52
N GLN A 282 -7.61 -13.83 -12.20
CA GLN A 282 -6.63 -13.21 -11.31
C GLN A 282 -5.56 -14.21 -10.89
N LEU A 283 -4.31 -13.74 -10.78
CA LEU A 283 -3.19 -14.56 -10.34
C LEU A 283 -3.21 -14.74 -8.83
N VAL A 284 -3.08 -15.98 -8.37
CA VAL A 284 -2.93 -16.29 -6.94
C VAL A 284 -1.46 -16.17 -6.55
N ASN A 285 -1.19 -15.43 -5.47
CA ASN A 285 0.13 -15.34 -4.83
C ASN A 285 0.15 -16.17 -3.54
N GLY A 286 1.29 -16.18 -2.84
CA GLY A 286 1.46 -16.95 -1.61
C GLY A 286 0.47 -16.57 -0.49
N ALA A 287 0.26 -15.28 -0.24
CA ALA A 287 -0.68 -14.82 0.78
C ALA A 287 -2.14 -15.21 0.46
N MET A 288 -2.55 -15.06 -0.81
CA MET A 288 -3.86 -15.48 -1.28
C MET A 288 -4.06 -17.00 -1.16
N LEU A 289 -3.01 -17.81 -1.40
CA LEU A 289 -3.07 -19.25 -1.22
C LEU A 289 -3.32 -19.64 0.24
N VAL A 290 -2.66 -18.97 1.20
CA VAL A 290 -2.85 -19.17 2.64
C VAL A 290 -4.29 -18.87 3.03
N GLU A 291 -4.82 -17.73 2.57
CA GLU A 291 -6.21 -17.36 2.84
C GLU A 291 -7.19 -18.36 2.22
N LEU A 292 -6.96 -18.80 0.98
CA LEU A 292 -7.78 -19.83 0.33
C LEU A 292 -7.78 -21.14 1.13
N ALA A 293 -6.61 -21.62 1.53
CA ALA A 293 -6.49 -22.83 2.35
C ALA A 293 -7.22 -22.69 3.68
N GLY A 294 -7.11 -21.52 4.32
CA GLY A 294 -7.84 -21.19 5.54
C GLY A 294 -9.36 -21.18 5.37
N GLU A 295 -9.87 -20.57 4.31
CA GLU A 295 -11.31 -20.54 4.01
C GLU A 295 -11.85 -21.95 3.69
N TYR A 296 -11.09 -22.78 2.97
CA TYR A 296 -11.47 -24.17 2.72
C TYR A 296 -11.47 -25.01 4.00
N CYS A 297 -10.46 -24.85 4.88
CA CYS A 297 -10.46 -25.50 6.20
C CYS A 297 -11.68 -25.10 7.04
N LYS A 298 -12.02 -23.80 7.09
CA LYS A 298 -13.21 -23.32 7.84
C LYS A 298 -14.50 -23.90 7.29
N ALA A 299 -14.66 -23.97 5.97
CA ALA A 299 -15.83 -24.55 5.36
C ALA A 299 -15.97 -26.03 5.73
N ILE A 300 -14.90 -26.82 5.54
CA ILE A 300 -14.88 -28.25 5.90
C ILE A 300 -15.23 -28.45 7.38
N ASN A 301 -14.63 -27.67 8.27
CA ASN A 301 -14.85 -27.77 9.72
C ASN A 301 -16.26 -27.37 10.17
N SER A 302 -16.95 -26.53 9.40
CA SER A 302 -18.33 -26.11 9.69
C SER A 302 -19.37 -27.07 9.08
N GLY A 303 -18.95 -28.13 8.41
CA GLY A 303 -19.83 -29.04 7.67
C GLY A 303 -20.49 -28.38 6.46
N VAL A 304 -20.06 -27.17 6.11
CA VAL A 304 -20.48 -26.45 4.91
C VAL A 304 -19.57 -26.87 3.78
N VAL A 305 -20.17 -27.13 2.61
CA VAL A 305 -19.38 -27.51 1.45
C VAL A 305 -18.61 -26.25 0.98
N PRO A 306 -17.26 -26.23 0.96
CA PRO A 306 -16.51 -25.04 0.54
C PRO A 306 -16.92 -24.66 -0.88
N THR A 307 -17.15 -23.38 -1.19
CA THR A 307 -17.35 -22.94 -2.58
C THR A 307 -16.17 -22.08 -3.02
N ILE A 308 -15.65 -22.29 -4.24
CA ILE A 308 -14.49 -21.53 -4.74
C ILE A 308 -14.80 -20.04 -4.76
N GLN A 309 -15.99 -19.65 -5.25
CA GLN A 309 -16.39 -18.25 -5.37
C GLN A 309 -16.52 -17.54 -4.01
N SER A 310 -17.09 -18.20 -2.99
CA SER A 310 -17.22 -17.59 -1.66
C SER A 310 -15.85 -17.44 -0.99
N ALA A 311 -15.02 -18.49 -1.07
CA ALA A 311 -13.66 -18.45 -0.54
C ALA A 311 -12.82 -17.37 -1.23
N TRP A 312 -12.88 -17.32 -2.57
CA TRP A 312 -12.19 -16.31 -3.36
C TRP A 312 -12.68 -14.89 -3.06
N THR A 313 -13.98 -14.69 -2.89
CA THR A 313 -14.54 -13.39 -2.50
C THR A 313 -14.03 -12.93 -1.14
N SER A 314 -13.99 -13.84 -0.17
CA SER A 314 -13.43 -13.59 1.17
C SER A 314 -11.96 -13.18 1.09
N VAL A 315 -11.16 -13.92 0.31
CA VAL A 315 -9.73 -13.67 0.07
C VAL A 315 -9.50 -12.29 -0.57
N VAL A 316 -10.22 -11.98 -1.66
CA VAL A 316 -10.08 -10.68 -2.34
C VAL A 316 -10.43 -9.53 -1.40
N GLN A 317 -11.54 -9.61 -0.66
CA GLN A 317 -11.92 -8.58 0.30
C GLN A 317 -10.89 -8.41 1.41
N HIS A 318 -10.36 -9.51 1.93
CA HIS A 318 -9.33 -9.52 2.95
C HIS A 318 -8.04 -8.85 2.46
N GLN A 319 -7.53 -9.26 1.30
CA GLN A 319 -6.31 -8.73 0.69
C GLN A 319 -6.45 -7.24 0.32
N LEU A 320 -7.60 -6.82 -0.22
CA LEU A 320 -7.86 -5.42 -0.53
C LEU A 320 -7.88 -4.55 0.74
N ARG A 321 -8.47 -5.05 1.84
CA ARG A 321 -8.50 -4.34 3.12
C ARG A 321 -7.10 -4.20 3.72
N LEU A 322 -6.27 -5.24 3.66
CA LEU A 322 -4.87 -5.17 4.09
C LEU A 322 -4.08 -4.15 3.26
N SER A 323 -4.19 -4.25 1.93
CA SER A 323 -3.50 -3.35 1.00
C SER A 323 -3.93 -1.90 1.20
N LEU A 324 -5.22 -1.65 1.45
CA LEU A 324 -5.75 -0.32 1.78
C LEU A 324 -5.18 0.20 3.11
N ARG A 325 -5.15 -0.64 4.15
CA ARG A 325 -4.57 -0.26 5.45
C ARG A 325 -3.12 0.15 5.29
N ASP A 326 -2.32 -0.68 4.63
CA ASP A 326 -0.88 -0.48 4.49
C ASP A 326 -0.56 0.73 3.60
N ALA A 327 -1.35 0.94 2.52
CA ALA A 327 -1.27 2.13 1.68
C ALA A 327 -1.56 3.43 2.45
N VAL A 328 -2.62 3.45 3.27
CA VAL A 328 -2.97 4.62 4.10
C VAL A 328 -1.90 4.87 5.16
N GLN A 329 -1.40 3.82 5.80
CA GLN A 329 -0.36 3.93 6.81
C GLN A 329 0.94 4.48 6.21
N THR A 330 1.34 4.00 5.04
CA THR A 330 2.54 4.47 4.33
C THR A 330 2.41 5.95 3.96
N TYR A 331 1.27 6.36 3.41
CA TYR A 331 0.99 7.78 3.15
C TYR A 331 1.10 8.62 4.43
N ARG A 332 0.50 8.14 5.54
CA ARG A 332 0.54 8.84 6.83
C ARG A 332 1.95 9.00 7.36
N SER A 333 2.74 7.92 7.39
CA SER A 333 4.13 7.94 7.86
C SER A 333 4.97 8.90 7.01
N ARG A 334 4.88 8.79 5.68
CA ARG A 334 5.62 9.65 4.76
C ARG A 334 5.29 11.13 4.97
N MET A 335 4.01 11.50 5.04
CA MET A 335 3.59 12.88 5.32
C MET A 335 4.04 13.36 6.71
N ASN A 336 4.07 12.48 7.71
CA ASN A 336 4.53 12.84 9.04
C ASN A 336 6.03 13.16 9.04
N GLU A 337 6.84 12.32 8.42
CA GLU A 337 8.30 12.47 8.33
C GLU A 337 8.71 13.66 7.47
N THR A 338 8.10 13.84 6.29
CA THR A 338 8.57 14.85 5.34
C THR A 338 7.90 16.22 5.50
N ALA A 339 6.62 16.26 5.92
CA ALA A 339 5.86 17.50 6.02
C ALA A 339 5.64 17.95 7.48
N MET A 340 5.01 17.12 8.32
CA MET A 340 4.59 17.56 9.68
C MET A 340 5.75 18.05 10.55
N GLN A 341 6.94 17.45 10.43
CA GLN A 341 8.12 17.86 11.19
C GLN A 341 8.76 19.17 10.72
N ASN A 342 8.42 19.65 9.52
CA ASN A 342 9.06 20.79 8.85
C ASN A 342 8.12 21.99 8.66
N LEU A 343 6.95 21.98 9.31
CA LEU A 343 5.99 23.08 9.18
C LEU A 343 6.52 24.39 9.82
N PRO A 344 6.24 25.57 9.23
CA PRO A 344 5.42 25.77 8.03
C PRO A 344 6.18 25.64 6.71
N LEU A 345 5.46 25.19 5.68
CA LEU A 345 5.94 25.00 4.30
C LEU A 345 5.14 25.85 3.30
N SER A 346 5.73 26.14 2.14
CA SER A 346 5.00 26.73 1.02
C SER A 346 3.92 25.77 0.51
N GLU A 347 2.83 26.32 -0.06
CA GLU A 347 1.77 25.49 -0.62
C GLU A 347 2.27 24.58 -1.74
N GLU A 348 3.18 25.08 -2.58
CA GLU A 348 3.79 24.30 -3.67
C GLU A 348 4.55 23.11 -3.10
N LYS A 349 5.41 23.34 -2.10
CA LYS A 349 6.21 22.25 -1.52
C LYS A 349 5.33 21.22 -0.83
N LEU A 350 4.29 21.67 -0.11
CA LEU A 350 3.36 20.78 0.56
C LEU A 350 2.56 19.92 -0.45
N ARG A 351 2.17 20.49 -1.60
CA ARG A 351 1.51 19.75 -2.70
C ARG A 351 2.45 18.72 -3.35
N GLU A 352 3.74 19.02 -3.51
CA GLU A 352 4.73 18.05 -4.01
C GLU A 352 4.85 16.84 -3.08
N LEU A 353 5.08 17.08 -1.79
CA LEU A 353 5.21 16.02 -0.78
C LEU A 353 3.95 15.15 -0.73
N HIS A 354 2.77 15.76 -0.84
CA HIS A 354 1.50 15.04 -0.95
C HIS A 354 1.44 14.12 -2.17
N LYS A 355 1.84 14.63 -3.35
CA LYS A 355 1.84 13.83 -4.59
C LYS A 355 2.78 12.63 -4.48
N GLU A 356 3.97 12.83 -3.94
CA GLU A 356 4.96 11.76 -3.71
C GLU A 356 4.43 10.69 -2.75
N ALA A 357 3.96 11.09 -1.56
CA ALA A 357 3.42 10.17 -0.56
C ALA A 357 2.18 9.40 -1.09
N LYS A 358 1.33 10.08 -1.87
CA LYS A 358 0.15 9.46 -2.48
C LYS A 358 0.54 8.44 -3.55
N ALA A 359 1.56 8.73 -4.36
CA ALA A 359 2.05 7.81 -5.38
C ALA A 359 2.64 6.54 -4.73
N GLU A 360 3.38 6.69 -3.63
CA GLU A 360 3.92 5.57 -2.86
C GLU A 360 2.82 4.69 -2.26
N GLY A 361 1.83 5.28 -1.61
CA GLY A 361 0.66 4.55 -1.09
C GLY A 361 -0.13 3.84 -2.20
N LEU A 362 -0.30 4.49 -3.37
CA LEU A 362 -0.99 3.87 -4.51
C LEU A 362 -0.22 2.67 -5.08
N LYS A 363 1.12 2.73 -5.10
CA LYS A 363 1.96 1.61 -5.52
C LYS A 363 1.72 0.38 -4.64
N LEU A 364 1.65 0.56 -3.32
CA LEU A 364 1.34 -0.54 -2.39
C LEU A 364 -0.06 -1.11 -2.60
N LEU A 365 -1.06 -0.27 -2.86
CA LEU A 365 -2.41 -0.73 -3.15
C LEU A 365 -2.45 -1.63 -4.40
N LEU A 366 -1.63 -1.33 -5.41
CA LEU A 366 -1.51 -2.10 -6.65
C LEU A 366 -0.69 -3.39 -6.51
N ASN A 367 0.14 -3.53 -5.47
CA ASN A 367 0.98 -4.71 -5.27
C ASN A 367 0.17 -6.01 -5.12
N ALA A 368 -1.09 -5.92 -4.67
CA ALA A 368 -1.99 -7.06 -4.60
C ALA A 368 -2.35 -7.64 -5.97
N ARG A 369 -2.11 -6.90 -7.08
CA ARG A 369 -2.47 -7.29 -8.46
C ARG A 369 -3.94 -7.69 -8.62
N LEU A 370 -4.82 -6.99 -7.91
CA LEU A 370 -6.27 -7.18 -7.92
C LEU A 370 -7.00 -6.04 -8.66
N ASP A 371 -6.29 -5.26 -9.48
CA ASP A 371 -6.79 -4.05 -10.14
C ASP A 371 -7.92 -4.31 -11.15
N ALA A 372 -7.97 -5.54 -11.69
CA ALA A 372 -9.05 -5.99 -12.55
C ALA A 372 -10.31 -6.44 -11.78
N ASP A 373 -10.24 -6.63 -10.45
CA ASP A 373 -11.42 -6.94 -9.65
C ASP A 373 -12.31 -5.70 -9.44
N PRO A 374 -13.64 -5.78 -9.64
CA PRO A 374 -14.54 -4.64 -9.46
C PRO A 374 -14.43 -3.97 -8.08
N ARG A 375 -14.15 -4.73 -7.02
CA ARG A 375 -14.03 -4.25 -5.63
C ARG A 375 -12.79 -3.38 -5.43
N PHE A 376 -11.77 -3.52 -6.27
CA PHE A 376 -10.58 -2.66 -6.22
C PHE A 376 -10.93 -1.19 -6.45
N ARG A 377 -11.93 -0.89 -7.29
CA ARG A 377 -12.39 0.49 -7.52
C ARG A 377 -12.89 1.14 -6.24
N GLU A 378 -13.61 0.39 -5.42
CA GLU A 378 -14.08 0.85 -4.12
C GLU A 378 -12.91 1.09 -3.16
N SER A 379 -11.98 0.13 -3.03
CA SER A 379 -10.79 0.31 -2.19
C SER A 379 -9.94 1.51 -2.61
N ARG A 380 -9.79 1.76 -3.91
CA ARG A 380 -9.09 2.95 -4.45
C ARG A 380 -9.83 4.26 -4.13
N ALA A 381 -11.16 4.25 -4.18
CA ALA A 381 -11.97 5.41 -3.79
C ALA A 381 -11.84 5.69 -2.28
N GLN A 382 -11.88 4.64 -1.44
CA GLN A 382 -11.67 4.74 0.00
C GLN A 382 -10.27 5.26 0.34
N PHE A 383 -9.22 4.77 -0.34
CA PHE A 383 -7.85 5.28 -0.21
C PHE A 383 -7.81 6.78 -0.53
N SER A 384 -8.37 7.18 -1.67
CA SER A 384 -8.39 8.59 -2.10
C SER A 384 -9.13 9.50 -1.11
N SER A 385 -10.23 9.01 -0.53
CA SER A 385 -10.99 9.73 0.50
C SER A 385 -10.17 9.92 1.79
N ARG A 386 -9.57 8.85 2.32
CA ARG A 386 -8.72 8.91 3.52
C ARG A 386 -7.50 9.81 3.34
N VAL A 387 -6.83 9.71 2.19
CA VAL A 387 -5.71 10.57 1.83
C VAL A 387 -6.13 12.05 1.77
N ARG A 388 -7.30 12.36 1.23
CA ARG A 388 -7.83 13.72 1.19
C ARG A 388 -8.09 14.27 2.60
N GLN A 389 -8.68 13.48 3.49
CA GLN A 389 -8.92 13.86 4.88
C GLN A 389 -7.59 14.14 5.62
N LEU A 390 -6.63 13.21 5.51
CA LEU A 390 -5.31 13.38 6.11
C LEU A 390 -4.57 14.60 5.56
N PHE A 391 -4.64 14.85 4.25
CA PHE A 391 -4.04 16.04 3.65
C PHE A 391 -4.70 17.34 4.12
N GLY A 392 -6.03 17.34 4.30
CA GLY A 392 -6.76 18.46 4.90
C GLY A 392 -6.24 18.80 6.30
N HIS A 393 -6.02 17.78 7.14
CA HIS A 393 -5.43 17.97 8.47
C HIS A 393 -4.03 18.58 8.40
N VAL A 394 -3.14 18.04 7.56
CA VAL A 394 -1.78 18.59 7.40
C VAL A 394 -1.82 20.04 6.89
N THR A 395 -2.75 20.38 6.01
CA THR A 395 -2.92 21.74 5.48
C THR A 395 -3.37 22.71 6.58
N ALA A 396 -4.30 22.29 7.45
CA ALA A 396 -4.75 23.09 8.59
C ALA A 396 -3.63 23.32 9.63
N GLU A 397 -2.83 22.30 9.91
CA GLU A 397 -1.64 22.41 10.76
C GLU A 397 -0.60 23.35 10.13
N ASN A 398 -0.39 23.27 8.81
CA ASN A 398 0.51 24.17 8.09
C ASN A 398 0.05 25.63 8.17
N GLN A 399 -1.26 25.89 8.01
CA GLN A 399 -1.84 27.22 8.18
C GLN A 399 -1.59 27.74 9.60
N SER A 400 -1.86 26.92 10.61
CA SER A 400 -1.69 27.29 12.03
C SER A 400 -0.23 27.53 12.41
N ALA A 401 0.70 26.73 11.87
CA ALA A 401 2.13 26.92 12.06
C ALA A 401 2.63 28.20 11.36
N SER A 402 2.17 28.45 10.13
CA SER A 402 2.49 29.65 9.36
C SER A 402 1.98 30.90 10.05
N GLN A 403 0.74 30.90 10.52
CA GLN A 403 0.15 32.00 11.28
C GLN A 403 0.99 32.34 12.51
N ARG A 404 1.30 31.33 13.36
CA ARG A 404 2.12 31.52 14.57
C ARG A 404 3.52 32.07 14.26
N GLN A 405 4.17 31.59 13.20
CA GLN A 405 5.49 32.08 12.82
C GLN A 405 5.42 33.52 12.29
N CYS A 406 4.48 33.80 11.38
CA CYS A 406 4.28 35.13 10.80
C CYS A 406 3.91 36.16 11.87
N ASP A 407 3.04 35.82 12.82
CA ASP A 407 2.67 36.70 13.93
C ASP A 407 3.86 37.04 14.84
N ARG A 408 4.66 36.03 15.21
CA ARG A 408 5.88 36.26 15.99
C ARG A 408 6.86 37.16 15.25
N LEU A 409 7.11 36.86 13.98
CA LEU A 409 8.03 37.64 13.14
C LEU A 409 7.53 39.08 12.95
N ALA A 410 6.23 39.27 12.69
CA ALA A 410 5.63 40.60 12.56
C ALA A 410 5.79 41.41 13.85
N HIS A 411 5.55 40.79 15.01
CA HIS A 411 5.73 41.46 16.30
C HIS A 411 7.19 41.84 16.57
N GLU A 412 8.13 40.93 16.33
CA GLU A 412 9.56 41.18 16.51
C GLU A 412 10.08 42.29 15.60
N LEU A 413 9.67 42.31 14.33
CA LEU A 413 10.08 43.32 13.37
C LEU A 413 9.41 44.67 13.61
N TYR A 414 8.20 44.70 14.16
CA TYR A 414 7.47 45.93 14.48
C TYR A 414 7.97 46.60 15.76
N LYS A 415 8.45 45.85 16.75
CA LYS A 415 8.86 46.37 18.06
C LYS A 415 9.83 47.58 17.99
N PRO A 416 10.87 47.63 17.14
CA PRO A 416 11.73 48.80 17.01
C PRO A 416 11.00 50.02 16.43
N VAL A 417 10.08 49.80 15.49
CA VAL A 417 9.26 50.87 14.89
C VAL A 417 8.29 51.41 15.92
N GLU A 418 7.62 50.52 16.67
CA GLU A 418 6.71 50.86 17.77
C GLU A 418 7.40 51.73 18.83
N GLN A 419 8.61 51.37 19.24
CA GLN A 419 9.39 52.15 20.21
C GLN A 419 9.67 53.58 19.72
N LYS A 420 10.02 53.75 18.44
CA LYS A 420 10.22 55.07 17.84
C LYS A 420 8.91 55.86 17.69
N VAL A 421 7.81 55.18 17.38
CA VAL A 421 6.47 55.81 17.25
C VAL A 421 5.97 56.30 18.61
N LEU A 422 6.21 55.55 19.69
CA LEU A 422 5.76 55.90 21.04
C LEU A 422 6.62 56.98 21.70
N ALA A 423 7.90 57.10 21.32
CA ALA A 423 8.77 58.17 21.79
C ALA A 423 8.55 59.44 20.94
N SER A 424 7.80 60.41 21.47
CA SER A 424 7.54 61.66 20.76
C SER A 424 8.84 62.39 20.40
N GLY A 425 8.90 62.90 19.17
CA GLY A 425 10.08 63.60 18.64
C GLY A 425 11.14 62.70 17.99
N THR A 426 10.96 61.38 17.94
CA THR A 426 11.92 60.46 17.31
C THR A 426 11.85 60.49 15.77
N TYR A 427 10.66 60.70 15.21
CA TYR A 427 10.47 60.91 13.77
C TYR A 427 10.41 62.40 13.46
N THR A 428 11.21 62.85 12.49
CA THR A 428 11.26 64.24 12.04
C THR A 428 10.53 64.47 10.71
N SER A 429 10.21 63.39 9.99
CA SER A 429 9.38 63.42 8.77
C SER A 429 8.65 62.09 8.53
N PHE A 430 7.58 62.13 7.73
CA PHE A 430 6.90 60.91 7.25
C PHE A 430 7.80 60.03 6.37
N HIS A 431 8.84 60.59 5.75
CA HIS A 431 9.79 59.82 4.94
C HIS A 431 10.62 58.85 5.80
N GLU A 432 10.98 59.23 7.01
CA GLU A 432 11.70 58.36 7.95
C GLU A 432 10.84 57.18 8.41
N LEU A 433 9.56 57.45 8.70
CA LEU A 433 8.58 56.41 9.03
C LEU A 433 8.38 55.45 7.86
N ALA A 434 8.23 55.98 6.64
CA ALA A 434 8.09 55.16 5.43
C ALA A 434 9.31 54.26 5.19
N ALA A 435 10.53 54.79 5.39
CA ALA A 435 11.76 54.02 5.24
C ALA A 435 11.89 52.89 6.28
N ASP A 436 11.49 53.12 7.54
CA ASP A 436 11.46 52.09 8.57
C ASP A 436 10.43 51.00 8.24
N TRP A 437 9.25 51.38 7.75
CA TRP A 437 8.23 50.43 7.30
C TRP A 437 8.66 49.64 6.06
N ASP A 438 9.37 50.26 5.12
CA ASP A 438 9.91 49.55 3.95
C ASP A 438 10.95 48.50 4.35
N ARG A 439 11.85 48.83 5.28
CA ARG A 439 12.81 47.88 5.85
C ARG A 439 12.11 46.72 6.55
N LEU A 440 11.10 47.02 7.37
CA LEU A 440 10.27 46.02 8.05
C LEU A 440 9.61 45.08 7.03
N ARG A 441 8.95 45.66 6.01
CA ARG A 441 8.24 44.91 4.96
C ARG A 441 9.19 43.99 4.20
N GLN A 442 10.36 44.49 3.79
CA GLN A 442 11.36 43.66 3.10
C GLN A 442 11.85 42.51 3.97
N ALA A 443 12.20 42.78 5.23
CA ALA A 443 12.64 41.76 6.17
C ALA A 443 11.56 40.70 6.41
N TYR A 444 10.29 41.12 6.55
CA TYR A 444 9.15 40.22 6.68
C TYR A 444 8.97 39.36 5.43
N LEU A 445 8.98 39.96 4.24
CA LEU A 445 8.81 39.23 2.98
C LEU A 445 9.93 38.21 2.73
N GLN A 446 11.14 38.45 3.23
CA GLN A 446 12.23 37.48 3.11
C GLN A 446 12.12 36.32 4.11
N LYS A 447 11.68 36.58 5.36
CA LYS A 447 11.70 35.59 6.45
C LYS A 447 10.37 34.85 6.66
N ALA A 448 9.25 35.45 6.28
CA ALA A 448 7.92 34.85 6.47
C ALA A 448 7.70 33.67 5.52
N LEU A 449 7.22 32.56 6.08
CA LEU A 449 6.98 31.31 5.37
C LEU A 449 5.51 30.88 5.45
N GLY A 450 5.09 30.16 4.43
CA GLY A 450 3.79 29.51 4.39
C GLY A 450 2.61 30.41 4.01
N PRO A 451 1.39 29.84 4.04
CA PRO A 451 0.19 30.46 3.47
C PRO A 451 -0.32 31.71 4.22
N ALA A 452 -0.04 31.85 5.53
CA ALA A 452 -0.52 32.99 6.32
C ALA A 452 0.25 34.30 6.04
N LYS A 453 1.31 34.25 5.22
CA LYS A 453 2.21 35.39 4.95
C LYS A 453 1.46 36.64 4.48
N ALA A 454 0.57 36.49 3.51
CA ALA A 454 -0.18 37.60 2.92
C ALA A 454 -1.22 38.18 3.90
N GLU A 455 -1.92 37.30 4.63
CA GLU A 455 -2.94 37.66 5.60
C GLU A 455 -2.35 38.49 6.75
N VAL A 456 -1.25 38.03 7.35
CA VAL A 456 -0.57 38.76 8.44
C VAL A 456 0.03 40.08 7.96
N LEU A 457 0.56 40.12 6.73
CA LEU A 457 1.11 41.35 6.15
C LEU A 457 0.02 42.41 5.95
N LEU A 458 -1.10 42.05 5.31
CA LEU A 458 -2.15 43.00 4.97
C LEU A 458 -3.03 43.35 6.18
N GLY A 459 -3.36 42.38 7.02
CA GLY A 459 -4.20 42.59 8.19
C GLY A 459 -3.44 43.23 9.35
N ARG A 460 -2.44 42.52 9.89
CA ARG A 460 -1.74 42.95 11.12
C ARG A 460 -0.74 44.07 10.85
N LEU A 461 0.22 43.86 9.97
CA LEU A 461 1.22 44.90 9.67
C LEU A 461 0.57 46.11 8.98
N GLY A 462 -0.44 45.88 8.13
CA GLY A 462 -1.22 46.97 7.52
C GLY A 462 -1.96 47.84 8.54
N SER A 463 -2.62 47.24 9.55
CA SER A 463 -3.27 48.02 10.62
C SER A 463 -2.26 48.75 11.51
N GLN A 464 -1.13 48.13 11.84
CA GLN A 464 -0.06 48.77 12.61
C GLN A 464 0.59 49.96 11.87
N LEU A 465 0.71 49.88 10.54
CA LEU A 465 1.17 50.98 9.70
C LEU A 465 0.22 52.18 9.80
N LEU A 466 -1.09 51.94 9.67
CA LEU A 466 -2.10 52.99 9.79
C LEU A 466 -2.07 53.65 11.18
N GLN A 467 -1.99 52.85 12.24
CA GLN A 467 -1.89 53.35 13.62
C GLN A 467 -0.60 54.17 13.84
N SER A 468 0.53 53.69 13.31
CA SER A 468 1.81 54.40 13.40
C SER A 468 1.76 55.74 12.68
N ALA A 469 1.21 55.76 11.47
CA ALA A 469 1.06 56.98 10.68
C ALA A 469 0.14 57.98 11.37
N GLN A 470 -0.97 57.53 11.95
CA GLN A 470 -1.87 58.38 12.72
C GLN A 470 -1.18 58.97 13.96
N LYS A 471 -0.46 58.16 14.73
CA LYS A 471 0.23 58.63 15.95
C LYS A 471 1.33 59.65 15.63
N VAL A 472 2.14 59.40 14.60
CA VAL A 472 3.17 60.35 14.16
C VAL A 472 2.54 61.65 13.64
N TRP A 473 1.39 61.55 12.95
CA TRP A 473 0.63 62.73 12.53
C TRP A 473 0.13 63.56 13.71
N GLU A 474 -0.43 62.91 14.74
CA GLU A 474 -0.87 63.56 15.97
C GLU A 474 0.30 64.27 16.68
N ASP A 475 1.46 63.62 16.80
CA ASP A 475 2.65 64.22 17.42
C ASP A 475 3.16 65.44 16.65
N PHE A 476 3.18 65.41 15.30
CA PHE A 476 3.51 66.58 14.48
C PHE A 476 2.47 67.69 14.63
N HIS A 477 1.19 67.34 14.69
CA HIS A 477 0.10 68.28 14.91
C HIS A 477 0.28 69.03 16.23
N THR A 478 0.47 68.29 17.33
CA THR A 478 0.66 68.86 18.66
C THR A 478 1.93 69.72 18.72
N ALA A 479 3.06 69.25 18.17
CA ALA A 479 4.30 70.02 18.17
C ALA A 479 4.17 71.33 17.36
N ALA A 480 3.43 71.32 16.25
CA ALA A 480 3.17 72.51 15.46
C ALA A 480 2.24 73.50 16.19
N GLU A 481 1.21 73.00 16.87
CA GLU A 481 0.31 73.81 17.69
C GLU A 481 1.05 74.46 18.87
N GLU A 482 1.85 73.71 19.62
CA GLU A 482 2.68 74.22 20.72
C GLU A 482 3.65 75.29 20.23
N ARG A 483 4.33 75.05 19.09
CA ARG A 483 5.24 76.03 18.48
C ARG A 483 4.49 77.30 18.05
N SER A 484 3.31 77.16 17.47
CA SER A 484 2.44 78.28 17.09
C SER A 484 2.01 79.09 18.31
N GLN A 485 1.59 78.44 19.40
CA GLN A 485 1.24 79.10 20.65
C GLN A 485 2.44 79.81 21.29
N ALA A 486 3.61 79.18 21.33
CA ALA A 486 4.83 79.77 21.85
C ALA A 486 5.25 81.02 21.06
N LEU A 487 5.19 80.95 19.72
CA LEU A 487 5.46 82.10 18.84
C LEU A 487 4.42 83.21 19.03
N LYS A 488 3.13 82.88 19.18
CA LYS A 488 2.08 83.87 19.50
C LYS A 488 2.32 84.54 20.84
N LYS A 489 2.75 83.79 21.86
CA LYS A 489 3.08 84.35 23.18
C LYS A 489 4.31 85.25 23.10
N GLN A 490 5.37 84.83 22.41
CA GLN A 490 6.55 85.67 22.16
C GLN A 490 6.19 86.95 21.42
N LEU A 491 5.32 86.86 20.41
CA LEU A 491 4.82 88.02 19.69
C LEU A 491 4.07 88.98 20.62
N ALA A 492 3.15 88.47 21.44
CA ALA A 492 2.40 89.26 22.42
C ALA A 492 3.31 89.92 23.47
N ASP A 493 4.30 89.20 24.00
CA ASP A 493 5.28 89.72 24.95
C ASP A 493 6.17 90.82 24.30
N ALA A 494 6.57 90.63 23.04
CA ALA A 494 7.33 91.63 22.28
C ALA A 494 6.49 92.88 21.99
N GLU A 495 5.22 92.71 21.60
CA GLU A 495 4.28 93.80 21.37
C GLU A 495 4.02 94.59 22.66
N ALA A 496 3.82 93.93 23.80
CA ALA A 496 3.65 94.57 25.10
C ALA A 496 4.88 95.38 25.53
N ARG A 497 6.10 94.85 25.32
CA ARG A 497 7.36 95.58 25.59
C ARG A 497 7.52 96.79 24.67
N PHE A 498 7.14 96.67 23.41
CA PHE A 498 7.18 97.77 22.44
C PHE A 498 6.20 98.90 22.82
N LEU A 499 4.97 98.56 23.22
CA LEU A 499 3.98 99.53 23.71
C LEU A 499 4.43 100.22 25.01
N GLY A 500 5.03 99.47 25.95
CA GLY A 500 5.56 100.04 27.19
C GLY A 500 6.66 101.07 26.96
N LEU A 501 7.59 100.80 26.02
CA LEU A 501 8.64 101.75 25.63
C LEU A 501 8.08 103.00 24.94
N LYS A 502 7.01 102.85 24.15
CA LYS A 502 6.33 103.98 23.51
C LYS A 502 5.70 104.92 24.54
N GLY A 503 5.06 104.37 25.57
CA GLY A 503 4.50 105.15 26.68
C GLY A 503 5.58 105.85 27.53
N SER A 504 6.69 105.17 27.84
CA SER A 504 7.79 105.78 28.61
C SER A 504 8.62 106.81 27.82
N ALA A 505 8.67 106.71 26.49
CA ALA A 505 9.28 107.71 25.62
C ALA A 505 8.42 108.99 25.47
N GLU A 506 7.10 108.88 25.65
CA GLU A 506 6.18 110.04 25.66
C GLU A 506 6.26 110.82 27.00
N GLU A 507 6.69 110.19 28.11
CA GLU A 507 6.79 110.83 29.43
C GLU A 507 8.15 111.46 29.77
N ARG A 508 9.26 111.10 29.09
CA ARG A 508 10.61 111.63 29.39
C ARG A 508 11.12 112.56 28.30
N SER A 509 10.86 113.86 28.49
CA SER A 509 11.56 114.94 27.79
C SER A 509 12.97 115.15 28.36
N SER A 510 13.97 115.09 27.49
CA SER A 510 15.37 115.54 27.69
C SER A 510 16.29 114.68 28.57
N HIS A 511 16.94 113.68 27.94
CA HIS A 511 18.35 113.24 28.10
C HIS A 511 18.47 111.72 27.81
N GLY A 512 18.87 111.34 26.58
CA GLY A 512 19.18 109.93 26.24
C GLY A 512 18.71 109.39 24.88
N ILE A 513 18.43 110.23 23.89
CA ILE A 513 17.75 109.86 22.61
C ILE A 513 18.47 108.74 21.83
N GLY A 514 19.80 108.64 21.87
CA GLY A 514 20.56 107.66 21.05
C GLY A 514 20.39 106.19 21.50
N VAL A 515 20.27 105.93 22.80
CA VAL A 515 20.14 104.57 23.35
C VAL A 515 18.70 104.05 23.23
N GLU A 516 17.72 104.95 23.39
CA GLU A 516 16.28 104.64 23.26
C GLU A 516 15.91 104.27 21.80
N VAL A 517 16.46 105.01 20.82
CA VAL A 517 16.22 104.76 19.39
C VAL A 517 16.85 103.44 18.95
N ALA A 518 18.08 103.13 19.38
CA ALA A 518 18.73 101.85 19.10
C ALA A 518 17.93 100.66 19.69
N ARG A 519 17.47 100.80 20.94
CA ARG A 519 16.66 99.77 21.62
C ARG A 519 15.29 99.55 20.94
N ARG A 520 14.67 100.63 20.42
CA ARG A 520 13.42 100.58 19.67
C ARG A 520 13.58 99.88 18.32
N MET A 521 14.63 100.20 17.56
CA MET A 521 14.94 99.54 16.28
C MET A 521 15.22 98.05 16.47
N GLU A 522 15.92 97.66 17.54
CA GLU A 522 16.17 96.25 17.85
C GLU A 522 14.90 95.48 18.23
N LEU A 523 13.97 96.11 18.96
CA LEU A 523 12.66 95.52 19.25
C LEU A 523 11.77 95.42 18.00
N GLU A 524 11.77 96.42 17.11
CA GLU A 524 11.06 96.36 15.82
C GLU A 524 11.56 95.17 14.99
N ARG A 525 12.89 94.98 14.91
CA ARG A 525 13.48 93.84 14.21
C ARG A 525 13.05 92.50 14.82
N LEU A 526 13.09 92.37 16.15
CA LEU A 526 12.66 91.16 16.84
C LEU A 526 11.17 90.84 16.62
N LEU A 527 10.32 91.87 16.52
CA LEU A 527 8.88 91.74 16.29
C LEU A 527 8.60 91.29 14.85
N GLU A 528 9.35 91.82 13.88
CA GLU A 528 9.28 91.44 12.47
C GLU A 528 9.79 90.00 12.23
N ASP A 529 10.91 89.64 12.87
CA ASP A 529 11.45 88.28 12.86
C ASP A 529 10.48 87.26 13.50
N ALA A 530 9.80 87.63 14.59
CA ALA A 530 8.80 86.79 15.23
C ALA A 530 7.55 86.58 14.34
N ARG A 531 7.06 87.64 13.66
CA ARG A 531 5.93 87.55 12.71
C ARG A 531 6.27 86.69 11.51
N ARG A 532 7.47 86.86 10.96
CA ARG A 532 7.95 86.04 9.84
C ARG A 532 8.05 84.56 10.25
N SER A 533 8.63 84.28 11.41
CA SER A 533 8.77 82.92 11.95
C SER A 533 7.42 82.23 12.19
N LEU A 534 6.40 82.98 12.65
CA LEU A 534 5.04 82.45 12.82
C LEU A 534 4.38 82.11 11.49
N THR A 535 4.62 82.92 10.46
CA THR A 535 4.07 82.74 9.10
C THR A 535 4.73 81.55 8.40
N GLU A 536 6.05 81.42 8.52
CA GLU A 536 6.81 80.27 7.99
C GLU A 536 6.40 78.96 8.69
N ALA A 537 6.19 78.99 10.02
CA ALA A 537 5.73 77.82 10.77
C ALA A 537 4.31 77.37 10.36
N THR A 538 3.39 78.30 10.12
CA THR A 538 2.02 77.98 9.65
C THR A 538 2.00 77.46 8.22
N GLN A 539 2.84 78.01 7.32
CA GLN A 539 2.95 77.52 5.95
C GLN A 539 3.61 76.13 5.86
N LYS A 540 4.63 75.86 6.68
CA LYS A 540 5.28 74.55 6.73
C LYS A 540 4.29 73.46 7.16
N PHE A 541 3.50 73.75 8.19
CA PHE A 541 2.47 72.84 8.68
C PHE A 541 1.37 72.55 7.63
N ALA A 542 0.99 73.55 6.84
CA ALA A 542 0.01 73.38 5.77
C ALA A 542 0.51 72.52 4.58
N ARG A 543 1.82 72.33 4.43
CA ARG A 543 2.43 71.46 3.39
C ARG A 543 2.60 70.01 3.83
N GLU A 544 2.65 69.77 5.13
CA GLU A 544 2.79 68.43 5.73
C GLU A 544 1.43 67.76 5.98
N LYS A 545 0.33 68.52 5.88
CA LYS A 545 -1.07 68.07 5.87
C LYS A 545 -1.48 67.62 4.47
#